data_AF-A0A6C0AN27-F1
#
_entry.id   AF-A0A6C0AN27-F1
#
_cell.length_a   1.000
_cell.length_b   1.000
_cell.length_c   1.000
_cell.angle_alpha   90.00
_cell.angle_beta   90.00
_cell.angle_gamma   90.00
#
_symmetry.space_group_name_H-M   'P 1'
#
loop_
_entity.id
_entity.type
_entity.pdbx_description
1 polymer ?
#
loop_
_entity_poly.entity_id
_entity_poly.type
_entity_poly.pdbx_seq_one_letter_code
_entity_poly.pdbx_strand_id
1 'polypeptide(L)'
;MEERDEVDIKTLIKTSNIDIYDKNELINKLKNHFSDDEQRLYVSNLFLYLNYNQLNDFIVNLDNVWKFIGFSNKANAKRLLKHHFTENIDYKILLVQIDEQKNDKTLLIRTDEQVSFRNLGGAGLNKETIMLNINTFKKLCLKANTENADKIHDYYIKLEMVYNELMKEQLEQKEKQIEEQQKTIELLENRPDTEGFSVKKGYIYLIKDTSSIGSYKIGLAENPDGRLTTLNVSSSNKSLKMLTNFQSSNMKYAEKLIHILLEPFRIKKRAEWFFFSNELELNYAINVIKTGIEIVDKCSFIDYISFKNYAENLQNKLNSINEKNIIVEKPDKYINSYTKPDKISNYNGVSWCIRQNKWVSRLTKDNNTVVLGYYLSELDAAIAYNDYASYLNESLEIKYR
;
A
#
# COMPACT_ATOMS: atom_id res chain seq x y z
N MET A 1 -4.48 47.05 -16.47
CA MET A 1 -5.39 45.90 -16.63
C MET A 1 -5.35 45.60 -18.11
N GLU A 2 -4.73 44.49 -18.52
CA GLU A 2 -4.77 44.10 -19.94
C GLU A 2 -6.23 43.92 -20.33
N GLU A 3 -6.70 44.70 -21.28
CA GLU A 3 -8.04 44.58 -21.85
C GLU A 3 -8.10 43.24 -22.56
N ARG A 4 -8.90 42.30 -22.02
CA ARG A 4 -9.14 41.02 -22.67
C ARG A 4 -10.30 41.14 -23.63
N ASP A 5 -10.12 40.59 -24.82
CA ASP A 5 -11.09 40.66 -25.91
C ASP A 5 -12.45 40.05 -25.54
N GLU A 6 -13.51 40.63 -26.10
CA GLU A 6 -14.88 40.12 -26.02
C GLU A 6 -14.96 38.67 -26.52
N VAL A 7 -15.67 37.82 -25.79
CA VAL A 7 -15.91 36.43 -26.20
C VAL A 7 -17.33 36.30 -26.76
N ASP A 8 -17.42 35.90 -28.03
CA ASP A 8 -18.70 35.50 -28.64
C ASP A 8 -19.12 34.11 -28.12
N ILE A 9 -19.89 34.12 -27.03
CA ILE A 9 -20.45 32.92 -26.40
C ILE A 9 -21.19 32.03 -27.40
N LYS A 10 -21.90 32.62 -28.36
CA LYS A 10 -22.68 31.84 -29.33
C LYS A 10 -21.77 31.07 -30.28
N THR A 11 -20.72 31.71 -30.75
CA THR A 11 -19.72 31.05 -31.60
C THR A 11 -18.95 30.00 -30.81
N LEU A 12 -18.53 30.33 -29.58
CA LEU A 12 -17.82 29.40 -28.70
C LEU A 12 -18.60 28.10 -28.47
N ILE A 13 -19.91 28.20 -28.17
CA ILE A 13 -20.78 27.01 -28.01
C ILE A 13 -20.82 26.20 -29.29
N LYS A 14 -21.02 26.83 -30.44
CA LYS A 14 -21.14 26.13 -31.72
C LYS A 14 -19.86 25.42 -32.15
N THR A 15 -18.69 25.98 -31.84
CA THR A 15 -17.39 25.42 -32.23
C THR A 15 -16.83 24.45 -31.18
N SER A 16 -17.45 24.36 -30.01
CA SER A 16 -17.02 23.47 -28.94
C SER A 16 -17.20 22.00 -29.34
N ASN A 17 -16.24 21.16 -28.98
CA ASN A 17 -16.32 19.71 -29.11
C ASN A 17 -15.82 19.09 -27.81
N ILE A 18 -16.47 18.05 -27.31
CA ILE A 18 -16.01 17.32 -26.12
C ILE A 18 -14.90 16.32 -26.45
N ASP A 19 -14.78 15.91 -27.71
CA ASP A 19 -13.82 14.89 -28.18
C ASP A 19 -12.35 15.34 -28.14
N ILE A 20 -12.10 16.65 -27.97
CA ILE A 20 -10.74 17.19 -27.79
C ILE A 20 -10.15 16.87 -26.41
N TYR A 21 -10.95 16.41 -25.45
CA TYR A 21 -10.47 16.01 -24.13
C TYR A 21 -10.16 14.52 -24.07
N ASP A 22 -9.12 14.17 -23.31
CA ASP A 22 -8.75 12.78 -23.06
C ASP A 22 -9.93 11.98 -22.51
N LYS A 23 -10.08 10.75 -23.00
CA LYS A 23 -11.12 9.83 -22.53
C LYS A 23 -10.87 9.49 -21.06
N ASN A 24 -11.66 10.09 -20.19
CA ASN A 24 -11.72 9.78 -18.77
C ASN A 24 -13.18 9.51 -18.35
N GLU A 25 -13.35 9.09 -17.10
CA GLU A 25 -14.65 8.70 -16.56
C GLU A 25 -15.68 9.85 -16.59
N LEU A 26 -15.24 11.09 -16.33
CA LEU A 26 -16.08 12.29 -16.44
C LEU A 26 -16.58 12.50 -17.88
N ILE A 27 -15.68 12.44 -18.87
CA ILE A 27 -16.05 12.61 -20.29
C ILE A 27 -17.01 11.50 -20.74
N ASN A 28 -16.81 10.26 -20.29
CA ASN A 28 -17.72 9.15 -20.59
C ASN A 28 -19.11 9.38 -19.98
N LYS A 29 -19.20 9.80 -18.72
CA LYS A 29 -20.50 10.11 -18.08
C LYS A 29 -21.18 11.31 -18.75
N LEU A 30 -20.45 12.38 -19.04
CA LEU A 30 -21.00 13.52 -19.77
C LEU A 30 -21.59 13.07 -21.12
N LYS A 31 -20.88 12.26 -21.90
CA LYS A 31 -21.41 11.72 -23.17
C LYS A 31 -22.66 10.86 -23.02
N ASN A 32 -22.78 10.11 -21.93
CA ASN A 32 -23.94 9.25 -21.68
C ASN A 32 -25.17 10.01 -21.19
N HIS A 33 -24.97 11.07 -20.39
CA HIS A 33 -26.06 11.79 -19.73
C HIS A 33 -26.46 13.11 -20.41
N PHE A 34 -25.58 13.69 -21.24
CA PHE A 34 -25.77 15.01 -21.85
C PHE A 34 -26.03 14.85 -23.35
N SER A 35 -26.98 15.62 -23.86
CA SER A 35 -27.14 15.84 -25.31
C SER A 35 -25.94 16.57 -25.90
N ASP A 36 -25.79 16.52 -27.23
CA ASP A 36 -24.69 17.20 -27.93
C ASP A 36 -24.63 18.71 -27.63
N ASP A 37 -25.79 19.37 -27.47
CA ASP A 37 -25.87 20.79 -27.10
C ASP A 37 -25.37 21.04 -25.67
N GLU A 38 -25.75 20.17 -24.74
CA GLU A 38 -25.30 20.24 -23.34
C GLU A 38 -23.81 19.91 -23.22
N GLN A 39 -23.28 18.97 -24.01
CA GLN A 39 -21.84 18.69 -24.09
C GLN A 39 -21.06 19.90 -24.61
N ARG A 40 -21.57 20.58 -25.66
CA ARG A 40 -20.99 21.83 -26.15
C ARG A 40 -21.00 22.93 -25.09
N LEU A 41 -22.10 23.05 -24.35
CA LEU A 41 -22.23 24.01 -23.26
C LEU A 41 -21.23 23.75 -22.13
N TYR A 42 -21.01 22.47 -21.78
CA TYR A 42 -19.99 22.06 -20.83
C TYR A 42 -18.59 22.49 -21.27
N VAL A 43 -18.20 22.16 -22.50
CA VAL A 43 -16.88 22.51 -23.05
C VAL A 43 -16.68 24.03 -23.09
N SER A 44 -17.71 24.78 -23.51
CA SER A 44 -17.67 26.24 -23.48
C SER A 44 -17.48 26.78 -22.06
N ASN A 45 -18.23 26.25 -21.10
CA ASN A 45 -18.14 26.67 -19.71
C ASN A 45 -16.76 26.33 -19.11
N LEU A 46 -16.20 25.16 -19.44
CA LEU A 46 -14.86 24.76 -19.03
C LEU A 46 -13.79 25.66 -19.64
N PHE A 47 -13.90 25.98 -20.94
CA PHE A 47 -13.01 26.94 -21.60
C PHE A 47 -13.03 28.30 -20.90
N LEU A 48 -14.23 28.82 -20.60
CA LEU A 48 -14.38 30.09 -19.87
C LEU A 48 -13.77 30.02 -18.48
N TYR A 49 -13.92 28.89 -17.78
CA TYR A 49 -13.33 28.68 -16.45
C TYR A 49 -11.80 28.65 -16.47
N LEU A 50 -11.20 27.96 -17.45
CA LEU A 50 -9.76 27.80 -17.53
C LEU A 50 -9.04 29.06 -18.00
N ASN A 51 -9.66 29.87 -18.86
CA ASN A 51 -8.98 30.99 -19.53
C ASN A 51 -9.29 32.36 -18.92
N TYR A 52 -10.36 32.51 -18.13
CA TYR A 52 -10.84 33.81 -17.67
C TYR A 52 -11.24 33.81 -16.19
N ASN A 53 -11.05 34.94 -15.53
CA ASN A 53 -11.51 35.18 -14.18
C ASN A 53 -13.03 35.39 -14.17
N GLN A 54 -13.75 34.58 -13.39
CA GLN A 54 -15.21 34.57 -13.40
C GLN A 54 -15.87 35.87 -12.92
N LEU A 55 -15.16 36.67 -12.10
CA LEU A 55 -15.68 37.88 -11.47
C LEU A 55 -15.09 39.15 -12.06
N ASN A 56 -13.83 39.11 -12.49
CA ASN A 56 -13.07 40.31 -12.86
C ASN A 56 -13.03 40.56 -14.38
N ASP A 57 -13.24 39.53 -15.21
CA ASP A 57 -13.17 39.66 -16.66
C ASP A 57 -14.57 39.92 -17.25
N PHE A 58 -14.77 41.11 -17.83
CA PHE A 58 -16.03 41.57 -18.43
C PHE A 58 -16.08 41.25 -19.93
N ILE A 59 -16.08 39.97 -20.27
CA ILE A 59 -15.93 39.48 -21.64
C ILE A 59 -17.24 39.13 -22.35
N VAL A 60 -18.38 39.13 -21.65
CA VAL A 60 -19.67 38.72 -22.21
C VAL A 60 -20.47 39.95 -22.64
N ASN A 61 -20.69 40.12 -23.94
CA ASN A 61 -21.51 41.22 -24.44
C ASN A 61 -23.01 40.87 -24.42
N LEU A 62 -23.82 41.69 -23.74
CA LEU A 62 -25.26 41.49 -23.63
C LEU A 62 -25.94 41.39 -25.00
N ASP A 63 -25.46 42.14 -26.00
CA ASP A 63 -26.02 42.18 -27.36
C ASP A 63 -25.96 40.81 -28.05
N ASN A 64 -24.97 39.99 -27.71
CA ASN A 64 -24.77 38.68 -28.31
C ASN A 64 -25.53 37.58 -27.57
N VAL A 65 -25.81 37.77 -26.27
CA VAL A 65 -26.37 36.72 -25.42
C VAL A 65 -27.84 36.89 -25.04
N TRP A 66 -28.46 38.07 -25.15
CA TRP A 66 -29.86 38.25 -24.73
C TRP A 66 -30.84 37.33 -25.48
N LYS A 67 -30.61 37.08 -26.78
CA LYS A 67 -31.39 36.13 -27.57
C LYS A 67 -31.15 34.69 -27.13
N PHE A 68 -29.89 34.36 -26.82
CA PHE A 68 -29.54 33.04 -26.28
C PHE A 68 -30.26 32.80 -24.96
N ILE A 69 -30.32 33.79 -24.05
CA ILE A 69 -31.06 33.65 -22.79
C ILE A 69 -32.57 33.50 -23.06
N GLY A 70 -33.08 33.96 -24.21
CA GLY A 70 -34.49 33.80 -24.60
C GLY A 70 -35.36 35.03 -24.31
N PHE A 71 -34.76 36.20 -24.11
CA PHE A 71 -35.55 37.44 -24.02
C PHE A 71 -36.12 37.84 -25.38
N SER A 72 -37.30 38.47 -25.40
CA SER A 72 -37.91 38.99 -26.64
C SER A 72 -37.20 40.22 -27.20
N ASN A 73 -36.54 41.01 -26.34
CA ASN A 73 -35.75 42.17 -26.72
C ASN A 73 -34.64 42.47 -25.69
N LYS A 74 -33.62 43.24 -26.09
CA LYS A 74 -32.51 43.67 -25.22
C LYS A 74 -32.98 44.47 -24.01
N ALA A 75 -34.01 45.29 -24.14
CA ALA A 75 -34.49 46.16 -23.07
C ALA A 75 -34.98 45.36 -21.86
N ASN A 76 -35.65 44.22 -22.09
CA ASN A 76 -36.08 43.29 -21.04
C ASN A 76 -34.88 42.69 -20.29
N ALA A 77 -33.85 42.26 -21.02
CA ALA A 77 -32.62 41.73 -20.42
C ALA A 77 -31.89 42.80 -19.59
N LYS A 78 -31.77 44.01 -20.12
CA LYS A 78 -31.16 45.16 -19.42
C LYS A 78 -31.94 45.53 -18.15
N ARG A 79 -33.27 45.48 -18.18
CA ARG A 79 -34.11 45.76 -17.01
C ARG A 79 -33.85 44.75 -15.89
N LEU A 80 -33.81 43.46 -16.22
CA LEU A 80 -33.50 42.40 -15.25
C LEU A 80 -32.08 42.54 -14.69
N LEU A 81 -31.12 42.86 -15.56
CA LEU A 81 -29.73 43.10 -15.18
C LEU A 81 -29.63 44.23 -14.15
N LYS A 82 -30.21 45.40 -14.45
CA LYS A 82 -30.21 46.56 -13.53
C LYS A 82 -30.94 46.32 -12.20
N HIS A 83 -31.92 45.42 -12.20
CA HIS A 83 -32.70 45.12 -11.01
C HIS A 83 -31.97 44.20 -10.03
N HIS A 84 -31.11 43.29 -10.53
CA HIS A 84 -30.49 42.24 -9.71
C HIS A 84 -28.98 42.32 -9.59
N PHE A 85 -28.32 43.21 -10.33
CA PHE A 85 -26.87 43.28 -10.43
C PHE A 85 -26.38 44.73 -10.37
N THR A 86 -25.14 44.90 -9.94
CA THR A 86 -24.53 46.21 -9.65
C THR A 86 -23.58 46.64 -10.77
N GLU A 87 -23.77 47.86 -11.27
CA GLU A 87 -22.87 48.46 -12.27
C GLU A 87 -21.44 48.60 -11.71
N ASN A 88 -20.44 48.41 -12.57
CA ASN A 88 -19.01 48.39 -12.26
C ASN A 88 -18.52 47.23 -11.36
N ILE A 89 -19.42 46.37 -10.89
CA ILE A 89 -19.09 45.11 -10.18
C ILE A 89 -19.47 43.91 -11.04
N ASP A 90 -20.73 43.84 -11.45
CA ASP A 90 -21.30 42.69 -12.16
C ASP A 90 -21.31 42.90 -13.68
N TYR A 91 -21.50 44.15 -14.12
CA TYR A 91 -21.46 44.56 -15.52
C TYR A 91 -20.92 45.99 -15.68
N LYS A 92 -20.45 46.33 -16.89
CA LYS A 92 -20.00 47.68 -17.28
C LYS A 92 -20.78 48.17 -18.49
N ILE A 93 -21.08 49.47 -18.52
CA ILE A 93 -21.69 50.13 -19.68
C ILE A 93 -20.59 50.92 -20.41
N LEU A 94 -20.40 50.60 -21.69
CA LEU A 94 -19.47 51.28 -22.59
C LEU A 94 -20.26 52.11 -23.59
N LEU A 95 -19.83 53.35 -23.83
CA LEU A 95 -20.39 54.23 -24.85
C LEU A 95 -19.54 54.10 -26.13
N VAL A 96 -20.21 53.84 -27.25
CA VAL A 96 -19.56 53.84 -28.57
C VAL A 96 -19.65 55.25 -29.15
N GLN A 97 -18.49 55.92 -29.30
CA GLN A 97 -18.39 57.09 -30.16
C GLN A 97 -18.00 56.62 -31.56
N ILE A 98 -18.81 57.01 -32.56
CA ILE A 98 -18.52 56.78 -33.97
C ILE A 98 -17.97 58.10 -34.52
N ASP A 99 -16.68 58.14 -34.80
CA ASP A 99 -16.08 59.29 -35.48
C ASP A 99 -16.23 59.06 -36.99
N GLU A 100 -17.28 59.64 -37.59
CA GLU A 100 -17.67 59.42 -38.99
C GLU A 100 -16.54 59.76 -40.00
N GLN A 101 -15.52 60.50 -39.57
CA GLN A 101 -14.38 60.91 -40.40
C GLN A 101 -13.22 59.90 -40.44
N LYS A 102 -13.16 58.91 -39.55
CA LYS A 102 -12.02 57.96 -39.46
C LYS A 102 -12.38 56.49 -39.60
N ASN A 103 -13.67 56.14 -39.69
CA ASN A 103 -14.14 54.74 -39.71
C ASN A 103 -13.58 53.92 -38.53
N ASP A 104 -13.28 54.59 -37.41
CA ASP A 104 -12.64 54.00 -36.24
C ASP A 104 -13.61 54.09 -35.06
N LYS A 105 -13.87 52.96 -34.39
CA LYS A 105 -14.84 52.85 -33.29
C LYS A 105 -14.09 52.90 -31.97
N THR A 106 -14.28 53.98 -31.20
CA THR A 106 -13.68 54.10 -29.87
C THR A 106 -14.70 53.77 -28.79
N LEU A 107 -14.37 52.81 -27.92
CA LEU A 107 -15.16 52.46 -26.73
C LEU A 107 -14.69 53.28 -25.53
N LEU A 108 -15.60 54.03 -24.91
CA LEU A 108 -15.31 54.80 -23.69
C LEU A 108 -16.10 54.23 -22.51
N ILE A 109 -15.43 54.05 -21.37
CA ILE A 109 -16.09 53.70 -20.11
C ILE A 109 -16.94 54.89 -19.68
N ARG A 110 -18.23 54.63 -19.40
CA ARG A 110 -19.12 55.67 -18.89
C ARG A 110 -18.69 56.08 -17.49
N THR A 111 -18.32 57.35 -17.31
CA THR A 111 -18.03 57.93 -15.98
C THR A 111 -19.23 58.72 -15.47
N ASP A 112 -19.44 58.71 -14.15
CA ASP A 112 -20.58 59.37 -13.50
C ASP A 112 -20.59 60.91 -13.69
N GLU A 113 -19.47 61.51 -14.09
CA GLU A 113 -19.39 62.95 -14.40
C GLU A 113 -20.14 63.35 -15.69
N GLN A 114 -20.47 62.40 -16.58
CA GLN A 114 -21.18 62.70 -17.84
C GLN A 114 -22.72 62.73 -17.71
N VAL A 115 -23.25 62.65 -16.49
CA VAL A 115 -24.69 62.50 -16.21
C VAL A 115 -25.51 63.79 -16.42
N SER A 116 -24.89 64.94 -16.73
CA SER A 116 -25.63 66.21 -16.87
C SER A 116 -26.17 66.56 -18.27
N PHE A 117 -25.96 65.74 -19.30
CA PHE A 117 -26.60 66.00 -20.60
C PHE A 117 -28.03 65.47 -20.62
N ARG A 118 -28.94 66.41 -20.33
CA ARG A 118 -30.40 66.29 -20.42
C ARG A 118 -30.84 65.51 -21.66
N ASN A 119 -31.92 64.76 -21.51
CA ASN A 119 -32.68 64.11 -22.57
C ASN A 119 -32.96 65.08 -23.75
N LEU A 120 -32.08 65.11 -24.75
CA LEU A 120 -32.36 65.70 -26.05
C LEU A 120 -32.81 64.56 -26.96
N GLY A 121 -34.11 64.54 -27.22
CA GLY A 121 -34.77 63.55 -28.09
C GLY A 121 -34.23 63.60 -29.51
N GLY A 122 -33.18 62.82 -29.76
CA GLY A 122 -32.66 62.50 -31.08
C GLY A 122 -32.59 60.98 -31.23
N ALA A 123 -33.43 60.43 -32.10
CA ALA A 123 -33.34 59.04 -32.51
C ALA A 123 -32.06 58.85 -33.35
N GLY A 124 -30.92 58.51 -32.73
CA GLY A 124 -29.78 58.06 -33.54
C GLY A 124 -28.37 57.94 -32.97
N LEU A 125 -27.99 58.47 -31.80
CA LEU A 125 -26.55 58.79 -31.62
C LEU A 125 -25.76 58.24 -30.42
N ASN A 126 -26.29 57.37 -29.55
CA ASN A 126 -25.45 56.71 -28.53
C ASN A 126 -25.76 55.21 -28.43
N LYS A 127 -25.02 54.37 -29.15
CA LYS A 127 -25.08 52.91 -28.96
C LYS A 127 -24.30 52.56 -27.69
N GLU A 128 -25.01 52.12 -26.66
CA GLU A 128 -24.42 51.59 -25.44
C GLU A 128 -24.18 50.08 -25.57
N THR A 129 -22.97 49.63 -25.21
CA THR A 129 -22.60 48.22 -25.10
C THR A 129 -22.56 47.86 -23.62
N ILE A 130 -23.10 46.70 -23.25
CA ILE A 130 -23.14 46.24 -21.86
C ILE A 130 -22.31 44.96 -21.77
N MET A 131 -21.18 45.04 -21.06
CA MET A 131 -20.25 43.94 -20.86
C MET A 131 -20.49 43.34 -19.47
N LEU A 132 -20.77 42.04 -19.39
CA LEU A 132 -20.97 41.31 -18.15
C LEU A 132 -19.73 40.47 -17.85
N ASN A 133 -19.44 40.28 -16.56
CA ASN A 133 -18.54 39.20 -16.18
C ASN A 133 -19.23 37.82 -16.32
N ILE A 134 -18.45 36.75 -16.32
CA ILE A 134 -18.96 35.40 -16.60
C ILE A 134 -19.94 34.92 -15.52
N ASN A 135 -19.65 35.22 -14.25
CA ASN A 135 -20.53 34.88 -13.13
C ASN A 135 -21.88 35.59 -13.24
N THR A 136 -21.89 36.87 -13.61
CA THR A 136 -23.10 37.67 -13.85
C THR A 136 -23.90 37.09 -14.99
N PHE A 137 -23.27 36.72 -16.11
CA PHE A 137 -23.96 36.05 -17.21
C PHE A 137 -24.65 34.76 -16.76
N LYS A 138 -23.95 33.89 -16.02
CA LYS A 138 -24.52 32.65 -15.47
C LYS A 138 -25.70 32.93 -14.54
N LYS A 139 -25.53 33.85 -13.59
CA LYS A 139 -26.61 34.25 -12.66
C LYS A 139 -27.78 34.91 -13.38
N LEU A 140 -27.54 35.63 -14.48
CA LEU A 140 -28.58 36.23 -15.30
C LEU A 140 -29.40 35.14 -15.99
N CYS A 141 -28.76 34.09 -16.51
CA CYS A 141 -29.46 32.89 -16.99
C CYS A 141 -30.30 32.27 -15.86
N LEU A 142 -29.75 32.12 -14.64
CA LEU A 142 -30.47 31.54 -13.50
C LEU A 142 -31.67 32.35 -13.01
N LYS A 143 -31.68 33.66 -13.29
CA LYS A 143 -32.77 34.58 -12.88
C LYS A 143 -33.75 34.87 -14.01
N ALA A 144 -33.39 34.53 -15.25
CA ALA A 144 -34.25 34.74 -16.39
C ALA A 144 -35.40 33.73 -16.33
N ASN A 145 -36.63 34.23 -16.43
CA ASN A 145 -37.82 33.38 -16.46
C ASN A 145 -38.22 33.11 -17.93
N THR A 146 -37.32 32.46 -18.67
CA THR A 146 -37.47 32.15 -20.09
C THR A 146 -37.33 30.65 -20.30
N GLU A 147 -37.89 30.11 -21.38
CA GLU A 147 -37.79 28.68 -21.69
C GLU A 147 -36.33 28.22 -21.83
N ASN A 148 -35.46 29.05 -22.43
CA ASN A 148 -34.05 28.68 -22.57
C ASN A 148 -33.25 28.81 -21.27
N ALA A 149 -33.65 29.70 -20.35
CA ALA A 149 -33.08 29.74 -19.00
C ALA A 149 -33.44 28.48 -18.20
N ASP A 150 -34.68 28.00 -18.34
CA ASP A 150 -35.12 26.76 -17.71
C ASP A 150 -34.31 25.54 -18.19
N LYS A 151 -34.02 25.45 -19.50
CA LYS A 151 -33.09 24.45 -20.05
C LYS A 151 -31.68 24.54 -19.47
N ILE A 152 -31.20 25.76 -19.19
CA ILE A 152 -29.91 25.98 -18.53
C ILE A 152 -29.95 25.53 -17.07
N HIS A 153 -31.09 25.67 -16.38
CA HIS A 153 -31.27 25.13 -15.02
C HIS A 153 -31.16 23.61 -15.03
N ASP A 154 -31.91 22.94 -15.90
CA ASP A 154 -31.86 21.48 -16.05
C ASP A 154 -30.45 20.98 -16.35
N TYR A 155 -29.72 21.68 -17.22
CA TYR A 155 -28.32 21.41 -17.51
C TYR A 155 -27.45 21.44 -16.24
N TYR A 156 -27.60 22.45 -15.37
CA TYR A 156 -26.83 22.54 -14.14
C TYR A 156 -27.20 21.46 -13.13
N ILE A 157 -28.49 21.08 -13.05
CA ILE A 157 -28.95 19.97 -12.20
C ILE A 157 -28.33 18.65 -12.69
N LYS A 158 -28.35 18.38 -13.99
CA LYS A 158 -27.68 17.20 -14.56
C LYS A 158 -26.18 17.20 -14.31
N LEU A 159 -25.54 18.37 -14.38
CA LEU A 159 -24.10 18.51 -14.13
C LEU A 159 -23.77 18.18 -12.68
N GLU A 160 -24.58 18.66 -11.73
CA GLU A 160 -24.47 18.30 -10.32
C GLU A 160 -24.65 16.79 -10.10
N MET A 161 -25.65 16.17 -10.74
CA MET A 161 -25.86 14.72 -10.65
C MET A 161 -24.64 13.92 -11.13
N VAL A 162 -24.10 14.25 -12.30
CA VAL A 162 -22.91 13.59 -12.86
C VAL A 162 -21.70 13.77 -11.94
N TYR A 163 -21.49 14.98 -11.39
CA TYR A 163 -20.39 15.21 -10.46
C TYR A 163 -20.55 14.46 -9.13
N ASN A 164 -21.76 14.41 -8.57
CA ASN A 164 -22.02 13.67 -7.33
C ASN A 164 -21.83 12.17 -7.53
N GLU A 165 -22.26 11.63 -8.67
CA GLU A 165 -22.05 10.23 -9.04
C GLU A 165 -20.55 9.92 -9.15
N LEU A 166 -19.80 10.73 -9.92
CA LEU A 166 -18.36 10.57 -10.07
C LEU A 166 -17.62 10.69 -8.74
N MET A 167 -17.99 11.67 -7.90
CA MET A 167 -17.38 11.88 -6.59
C MET A 167 -17.59 10.66 -5.70
N LYS A 168 -18.81 10.11 -5.69
CA LYS A 168 -19.13 8.90 -4.91
C LYS A 168 -18.31 7.70 -5.37
N GLU A 169 -18.23 7.45 -6.67
CA GLU A 169 -17.44 6.34 -7.23
C GLU A 169 -15.95 6.49 -6.89
N GLN A 170 -15.40 7.70 -7.02
CA GLN A 170 -14.00 7.97 -6.67
C GLN A 170 -13.73 7.77 -5.17
N LEU A 171 -14.67 8.17 -4.29
CA LEU A 171 -14.56 7.92 -2.85
C LEU A 171 -14.58 6.42 -2.54
N GLU A 172 -15.50 5.66 -3.11
CA GLU A 172 -15.58 4.21 -2.91
C GLU A 172 -14.30 3.48 -3.40
N GLN A 173 -13.73 3.90 -4.53
CA GLN A 173 -12.46 3.37 -5.02
C GLN A 173 -11.31 3.69 -4.07
N LYS A 174 -11.28 4.91 -3.51
CA LYS A 174 -10.24 5.33 -2.56
C LYS A 174 -10.36 4.61 -1.21
N GLU A 175 -11.57 4.39 -0.71
CA GLU A 175 -11.81 3.61 0.50
C GLU A 175 -11.29 2.17 0.36
N LYS A 176 -11.55 1.52 -0.78
CA LYS A 176 -11.00 0.18 -1.07
C LYS A 176 -9.47 0.17 -1.10
N GLN A 177 -8.84 1.17 -1.75
CA GLN A 177 -7.38 1.30 -1.77
C GLN A 177 -6.81 1.47 -0.35
N ILE A 178 -7.49 2.25 0.51
CA ILE A 178 -7.08 2.46 1.90
C ILE A 178 -7.21 1.15 2.70
N GLU A 179 -8.30 0.40 2.53
CA GLU A 179 -8.51 -0.87 3.23
C GLU A 179 -7.45 -1.92 2.86
N GLU A 180 -7.09 -2.03 1.58
CA GLU A 180 -6.01 -2.91 1.11
C GLU A 180 -4.64 -2.51 1.68
N GLN A 181 -4.38 -1.21 1.73
CA GLN A 181 -3.14 -0.68 2.31
C GLN A 181 -3.07 -0.95 3.82
N GLN A 182 -4.18 -0.79 4.55
CA GLN A 182 -4.26 -1.10 5.97
C GLN A 182 -3.99 -2.57 6.25
N LYS A 183 -4.59 -3.49 5.49
CA LYS A 183 -4.30 -4.94 5.58
C LYS A 183 -2.81 -5.25 5.35
N THR A 184 -2.19 -4.56 4.39
CA THR A 184 -0.76 -4.72 4.11
C THR A 184 0.10 -4.20 5.26
N ILE A 185 -0.25 -3.05 5.85
CA ILE A 185 0.44 -2.50 7.01
C ILE A 185 0.32 -3.45 8.20
N GLU A 186 -0.88 -3.94 8.50
CA GLU A 186 -1.12 -4.89 9.60
C GLU A 186 -0.29 -6.16 9.44
N LEU A 187 -0.17 -6.69 8.21
CA LEU A 187 0.70 -7.83 7.91
C LEU A 187 2.18 -7.52 8.19
N LEU A 188 2.64 -6.32 7.82
CA LEU A 188 4.03 -5.89 7.97
C LEU A 188 4.38 -5.59 9.44
N GLU A 189 3.46 -5.01 10.20
CA GLU A 189 3.61 -4.74 11.64
C GLU A 189 3.67 -6.04 12.45
N ASN A 190 2.87 -7.04 12.06
CA ASN A 190 2.86 -8.36 12.70
C ASN A 190 3.87 -9.34 12.10
N ARG A 191 4.72 -8.90 11.16
CA ARG A 191 5.71 -9.77 10.54
C ARG A 191 6.79 -10.13 11.56
N PRO A 192 7.06 -11.43 11.81
CA PRO A 192 8.15 -11.83 12.68
C PRO A 192 9.50 -11.50 12.03
N ASP A 193 10.50 -11.26 12.88
CA ASP A 193 11.89 -11.13 12.43
C ASP A 193 12.33 -12.41 11.71
N THR A 194 12.95 -12.23 10.54
CA THR A 194 13.54 -13.33 9.77
C THR A 194 15.05 -13.14 9.66
N GLU A 195 15.78 -14.23 9.45
CA GLU A 195 17.24 -14.23 9.24
C GLU A 195 17.68 -13.43 7.99
N GLY A 196 16.73 -13.03 7.15
CA GLY A 196 16.96 -12.23 5.96
C GLY A 196 17.80 -12.93 4.88
N PHE A 197 18.29 -12.12 3.94
CA PHE A 197 19.20 -12.57 2.89
C PHE A 197 20.64 -12.37 3.37
N SER A 198 21.43 -13.45 3.38
CA SER A 198 22.84 -13.42 3.76
C SER A 198 23.67 -14.18 2.73
N VAL A 199 24.57 -13.47 2.06
CA VAL A 199 25.50 -14.03 1.07
C VAL A 199 26.92 -13.82 1.56
N LYS A 200 27.65 -14.93 1.77
CA LYS A 200 29.08 -14.87 2.09
C LYS A 200 29.88 -15.64 1.05
N LYS A 201 30.41 -14.92 0.06
CA LYS A 201 31.25 -15.49 -0.99
C LYS A 201 32.53 -16.08 -0.41
N GLY A 202 33.02 -17.14 -1.02
CA GLY A 202 34.29 -17.75 -0.65
C GLY A 202 34.46 -19.11 -1.31
N TYR A 203 35.26 -19.97 -0.70
CA TYR A 203 35.66 -21.25 -1.26
C TYR A 203 35.37 -22.39 -0.29
N ILE A 204 34.92 -23.51 -0.83
CA ILE A 204 34.98 -24.81 -0.18
C ILE A 204 36.27 -25.48 -0.61
N TYR A 205 37.12 -25.83 0.35
CA TYR A 205 38.40 -26.48 0.10
C TYR A 205 38.39 -27.94 0.57
N LEU A 206 39.18 -28.75 -0.11
CA LEU A 206 39.43 -30.15 0.21
C LEU A 206 40.92 -30.34 0.46
N ILE A 207 41.27 -30.68 1.69
CA ILE A 207 42.65 -30.95 2.12
C ILE A 207 42.81 -32.44 2.38
N LYS A 208 43.96 -33.00 1.97
CA LYS A 208 44.39 -34.35 2.31
C LYS A 208 45.46 -34.28 3.40
N ASP A 209 45.32 -35.11 4.43
CA ASP A 209 46.42 -35.34 5.39
C ASP A 209 47.32 -36.46 4.86
N THR A 210 48.60 -36.15 4.61
CA THR A 210 49.58 -37.15 4.14
C THR A 210 50.08 -38.06 5.24
N SER A 211 49.82 -37.74 6.52
CA SER A 211 50.25 -38.56 7.67
C SER A 211 49.26 -39.67 8.01
N SER A 212 47.99 -39.54 7.60
CA SER A 212 46.93 -40.50 7.86
C SER A 212 46.23 -40.93 6.58
N ILE A 213 46.19 -42.24 6.33
CA ILE A 213 45.51 -42.81 5.16
C ILE A 213 44.01 -42.48 5.18
N GLY A 214 43.49 -42.12 4.00
CA GLY A 214 42.07 -41.90 3.77
C GLY A 214 41.46 -40.69 4.47
N SER A 215 42.24 -39.85 5.17
CA SER A 215 41.70 -38.72 5.94
C SER A 215 41.74 -37.43 5.13
N TYR A 216 40.55 -36.84 4.98
CA TYR A 216 40.34 -35.62 4.21
C TYR A 216 39.58 -34.59 5.05
N LYS A 217 39.87 -33.32 4.83
CA LYS A 217 39.18 -32.21 5.48
C LYS A 217 38.42 -31.41 4.44
N ILE A 218 37.12 -31.22 4.66
CA ILE A 218 36.28 -30.33 3.86
C ILE A 218 35.95 -29.12 4.72
N GLY A 219 36.39 -27.94 4.30
CA GLY A 219 36.14 -26.71 5.05
C GLY A 219 35.92 -25.51 4.14
N LEU A 220 35.66 -24.35 4.76
CA LEU A 220 35.41 -23.09 4.06
C LEU A 220 36.49 -22.05 4.36
N ALA A 221 36.81 -21.20 3.39
CA ALA A 221 37.70 -20.05 3.55
C ALA A 221 37.46 -18.97 2.49
N GLU A 222 37.74 -17.71 2.83
CA GLU A 222 37.83 -16.63 1.84
C GLU A 222 39.12 -16.74 1.02
N ASN A 223 40.22 -17.16 1.65
CA ASN A 223 41.50 -17.45 1.02
C ASN A 223 41.98 -18.87 1.42
N PRO A 224 41.82 -19.89 0.55
CA PRO A 224 42.23 -21.27 0.83
C PRO A 224 43.72 -21.44 1.13
N ASP A 225 44.60 -20.71 0.44
CA ASP A 225 46.04 -20.85 0.58
C ASP A 225 46.53 -20.33 1.93
N GLY A 226 46.05 -19.15 2.33
CA GLY A 226 46.29 -18.60 3.67
C GLY A 226 45.71 -19.49 4.77
N ARG A 227 44.59 -20.17 4.51
CA ARG A 227 44.02 -21.14 5.45
C ARG A 227 44.90 -22.38 5.58
N LEU A 228 45.44 -22.90 4.48
CA LEU A 228 46.35 -24.04 4.49
C LEU A 228 47.64 -23.74 5.25
N THR A 229 48.27 -22.58 5.02
CA THR A 229 49.48 -22.19 5.74
C THR A 229 49.24 -22.11 7.23
N THR A 230 48.13 -21.47 7.64
CA THR A 230 47.74 -21.37 9.05
C THR A 230 47.56 -22.75 9.71
N LEU A 231 46.87 -23.67 9.03
CA LEU A 231 46.66 -25.03 9.51
C LEU A 231 47.98 -25.80 9.65
N ASN A 232 48.87 -25.68 8.66
CA ASN A 232 50.18 -26.34 8.68
C ASN A 232 51.12 -25.75 9.74
N VAL A 233 51.14 -24.42 9.95
CA VAL A 233 51.91 -23.78 11.04
C VAL A 233 51.46 -24.30 12.41
N SER A 234 50.15 -24.52 12.58
CA SER A 234 49.57 -25.02 13.83
C SER A 234 49.76 -26.53 14.02
N SER A 235 50.26 -27.25 13.01
CA SER A 235 50.49 -28.69 13.03
C SER A 235 51.98 -29.00 13.25
N SER A 236 52.29 -30.00 14.07
CA SER A 236 53.68 -30.44 14.28
C SER A 236 54.30 -31.06 13.02
N ASN A 237 53.48 -31.67 12.15
CA ASN A 237 53.95 -32.52 11.05
C ASN A 237 53.89 -31.85 9.68
N LYS A 238 53.23 -30.69 9.53
CA LYS A 238 53.00 -29.99 8.24
C LYS A 238 52.53 -30.93 7.12
N SER A 239 51.66 -31.88 7.46
CA SER A 239 51.23 -32.99 6.59
C SER A 239 50.05 -32.66 5.69
N LEU A 240 49.49 -31.44 5.78
CA LEU A 240 48.28 -31.08 5.06
C LEU A 240 48.62 -30.55 3.67
N LYS A 241 48.00 -31.14 2.64
CA LYS A 241 48.10 -30.70 1.25
C LYS A 241 46.73 -30.33 0.71
N MET A 242 46.63 -29.16 0.07
CA MET A 242 45.44 -28.77 -0.66
C MET A 242 45.28 -29.67 -1.88
N LEU A 243 44.14 -30.36 -1.98
CA LEU A 243 43.81 -31.18 -3.14
C LEU A 243 43.11 -30.34 -4.21
N THR A 244 42.09 -29.58 -3.80
CA THR A 244 41.31 -28.71 -4.68
C THR A 244 40.48 -27.73 -3.85
N ASN A 245 39.97 -26.68 -4.49
CA ASN A 245 39.01 -25.76 -3.91
C ASN A 245 37.99 -25.35 -4.98
N PHE A 246 36.78 -25.00 -4.53
CA PHE A 246 35.65 -24.64 -5.37
C PHE A 246 35.03 -23.34 -4.84
N GLN A 247 34.81 -22.39 -5.73
CA GLN A 247 34.18 -21.12 -5.38
C GLN A 247 32.67 -21.30 -5.19
N SER A 248 32.09 -20.62 -4.20
CA SER A 248 30.64 -20.54 -3.98
C SER A 248 30.23 -19.10 -3.70
N SER A 249 29.03 -18.73 -4.15
CA SER A 249 28.40 -17.47 -3.80
C SER A 249 28.06 -17.40 -2.30
N ASN A 250 27.86 -18.55 -1.64
CA ASN A 250 27.57 -18.64 -0.22
C ASN A 250 28.27 -19.82 0.47
N MET A 251 29.54 -19.64 0.83
CA MET A 251 30.39 -20.70 1.40
C MET A 251 29.86 -21.27 2.72
N LYS A 252 29.13 -20.48 3.52
CA LYS A 252 28.56 -20.95 4.79
C LYS A 252 27.45 -21.98 4.58
N TYR A 253 26.59 -21.75 3.61
CA TYR A 253 25.47 -22.67 3.32
C TYR A 253 25.96 -23.88 2.52
N ALA A 254 26.90 -23.66 1.59
CA ALA A 254 27.53 -24.73 0.83
C ALA A 254 28.22 -25.75 1.77
N GLU A 255 29.04 -25.28 2.71
CA GLU A 255 29.75 -26.17 3.64
C GLU A 255 28.79 -27.02 4.48
N LYS A 256 27.78 -26.38 5.09
CA LYS A 256 26.77 -27.08 5.89
C LYS A 256 26.03 -28.15 5.09
N LEU A 257 25.56 -27.80 3.88
CA LEU A 257 24.85 -28.75 3.01
C LEU A 257 25.75 -29.92 2.65
N ILE A 258 26.98 -29.65 2.22
CA ILE A 258 27.95 -30.69 1.83
C ILE A 258 28.27 -31.62 3.01
N HIS A 259 28.46 -31.07 4.21
CA HIS A 259 28.71 -31.87 5.42
C HIS A 259 27.54 -32.78 5.78
N ILE A 260 26.29 -32.33 5.57
CA ILE A 260 25.09 -33.15 5.75
C ILE A 260 25.06 -34.27 4.70
N LEU A 261 25.28 -33.94 3.42
CA LEU A 261 25.25 -34.92 2.33
C LEU A 261 26.36 -35.98 2.43
N LEU A 262 27.51 -35.62 3.00
CA LEU A 262 28.65 -36.52 3.21
C LEU A 262 28.75 -37.05 4.65
N GLU A 263 27.70 -36.89 5.46
CA GLU A 263 27.67 -37.38 6.85
C GLU A 263 28.07 -38.86 6.99
N PRO A 264 27.67 -39.79 6.09
CA PRO A 264 28.09 -41.19 6.19
C PRO A 264 29.61 -41.41 6.18
N PHE A 265 30.37 -40.50 5.57
CA PHE A 265 31.84 -40.55 5.49
C PHE A 265 32.52 -39.71 6.58
N ARG A 266 31.76 -39.01 7.42
CA ARG A 266 32.30 -38.09 8.44
C ARG A 266 32.90 -38.85 9.62
N ILE A 267 34.11 -38.46 10.03
CA ILE A 267 34.81 -39.05 11.17
C ILE A 267 34.12 -38.61 12.47
N LYS A 268 33.73 -39.58 13.31
CA LYS A 268 33.09 -39.31 14.60
C LYS A 268 33.93 -38.35 15.44
N LYS A 269 33.27 -37.36 16.05
CA LYS A 269 33.88 -36.29 16.88
C LYS A 269 34.82 -35.33 16.13
N ARG A 270 34.93 -35.41 14.80
CA ARG A 270 35.69 -34.46 13.98
C ARG A 270 34.79 -33.91 12.87
N ALA A 271 34.08 -32.82 13.16
CA ALA A 271 32.99 -32.30 12.33
C ALA A 271 33.38 -32.02 10.87
N GLU A 272 34.62 -31.59 10.62
CA GLU A 272 35.09 -31.20 9.28
C GLU A 272 35.97 -32.27 8.60
N TRP A 273 36.13 -33.45 9.21
CA TRP A 273 37.00 -34.51 8.71
C TRP A 273 36.20 -35.72 8.23
N PHE A 274 36.62 -36.27 7.10
CA PHE A 274 35.96 -37.34 6.38
C PHE A 274 36.97 -38.44 6.07
N PHE A 275 36.49 -39.68 6.04
CA PHE A 275 37.26 -40.84 5.67
C PHE A 275 36.80 -41.37 4.32
N PHE A 276 37.70 -41.41 3.34
CA PHE A 276 37.47 -42.00 2.02
C PHE A 276 38.50 -43.11 1.80
N SER A 277 38.02 -44.33 1.59
CA SER A 277 38.82 -45.54 1.54
C SER A 277 39.53 -45.74 0.19
N ASN A 278 38.98 -45.16 -0.88
CA ASN A 278 39.44 -45.34 -2.26
C ASN A 278 39.12 -44.12 -3.15
N GLU A 279 39.58 -44.16 -4.40
CA GLU A 279 39.35 -43.08 -5.37
C GLU A 279 37.88 -42.91 -5.77
N LEU A 280 37.09 -43.99 -5.74
CA LEU A 280 35.67 -43.95 -6.09
C LEU A 280 34.87 -43.12 -5.07
N GLU A 281 35.10 -43.34 -3.77
CA GLU A 281 34.49 -42.55 -2.70
C GLU A 281 34.95 -41.09 -2.72
N LEU A 282 36.24 -40.85 -2.99
CA LEU A 282 36.77 -39.50 -3.12
C LEU A 282 36.15 -38.75 -4.31
N ASN A 283 36.00 -39.43 -5.45
CA ASN A 283 35.37 -38.85 -6.63
C ASN A 283 33.88 -38.56 -6.38
N TYR A 284 33.17 -39.46 -5.70
CA TYR A 284 31.81 -39.22 -5.24
C TYR A 284 31.73 -37.96 -4.36
N ALA A 285 32.63 -37.82 -3.38
CA ALA A 285 32.67 -36.64 -2.52
C ALA A 285 32.91 -35.34 -3.29
N ILE A 286 33.82 -35.35 -4.27
CA ILE A 286 34.06 -34.19 -5.15
C ILE A 286 32.80 -33.84 -5.96
N ASN A 287 32.08 -34.84 -6.46
CA ASN A 287 30.84 -34.61 -7.19
C ASN A 287 29.77 -33.99 -6.28
N VAL A 288 29.60 -34.52 -5.06
CA VAL A 288 28.69 -33.95 -4.05
C VAL A 288 29.05 -32.50 -3.71
N ILE A 289 30.33 -32.18 -3.58
CA ILE A 289 30.79 -30.79 -3.35
C ILE A 289 30.33 -29.88 -4.50
N LYS A 290 30.59 -30.28 -5.75
CA LYS A 290 30.23 -29.49 -6.93
C LYS A 290 28.71 -29.28 -7.03
N THR A 291 27.93 -30.35 -6.91
CA THR A 291 26.47 -30.29 -6.95
C THR A 291 25.90 -29.46 -5.80
N GLY A 292 26.43 -29.62 -4.58
CA GLY A 292 26.01 -28.85 -3.41
C GLY A 292 26.24 -27.35 -3.59
N ILE A 293 27.39 -26.96 -4.15
CA ILE A 293 27.67 -25.56 -4.50
C ILE A 293 26.69 -25.05 -5.55
N GLU A 294 26.47 -25.80 -6.63
CA GLU A 294 25.56 -25.39 -7.69
C GLU A 294 24.14 -25.11 -7.17
N ILE A 295 23.64 -25.98 -6.29
CA ILE A 295 22.33 -25.82 -5.64
C ILE A 295 22.32 -24.57 -4.76
N VAL A 296 23.31 -24.41 -3.89
CA VAL A 296 23.38 -23.27 -2.97
C VAL A 296 23.50 -21.96 -3.73
N ASP A 297 24.31 -21.93 -4.78
CA ASP A 297 24.53 -20.73 -5.57
C ASP A 297 23.26 -20.31 -6.34
N LYS A 298 22.47 -21.29 -6.84
CA LYS A 298 21.15 -21.05 -7.45
C LYS A 298 20.11 -20.49 -6.46
N CYS A 299 20.22 -20.84 -5.18
CA CYS A 299 19.27 -20.45 -4.14
C CYS A 299 19.77 -19.30 -3.25
N SER A 300 20.94 -18.71 -3.56
CA SER A 300 21.51 -17.62 -2.78
C SER A 300 21.19 -16.27 -3.41
N PHE A 301 20.33 -15.50 -2.76
CA PHE A 301 19.90 -14.18 -3.20
C PHE A 301 20.53 -13.10 -2.33
N ILE A 302 20.95 -11.99 -2.95
CA ILE A 302 21.55 -10.84 -2.25
C ILE A 302 20.47 -10.03 -1.53
N ASP A 303 19.29 -9.93 -2.15
CA ASP A 303 18.15 -9.18 -1.65
C ASP A 303 16.82 -9.76 -2.14
N TYR A 304 15.73 -9.15 -1.71
CA TYR A 304 14.38 -9.54 -2.10
C TYR A 304 14.13 -9.36 -3.59
N ILE A 305 14.72 -8.35 -4.23
CA ILE A 305 14.55 -8.07 -5.66
C ILE A 305 15.13 -9.22 -6.49
N SER A 306 16.34 -9.66 -6.14
CA SER A 306 17.03 -10.79 -6.77
C SER A 306 16.23 -12.08 -6.61
N PHE A 307 15.68 -12.32 -5.41
CA PHE A 307 14.77 -13.45 -5.16
C PHE A 307 13.51 -13.36 -6.02
N LYS A 308 12.83 -12.21 -6.04
CA LYS A 308 11.59 -12.00 -6.77
C LYS A 308 11.77 -12.27 -8.27
N ASN A 309 12.80 -11.69 -8.88
CA ASN A 309 13.11 -11.89 -10.30
C ASN A 309 13.37 -13.37 -10.64
N TYR A 310 14.03 -14.11 -9.75
CA TYR A 310 14.20 -15.55 -9.93
C TYR A 310 12.87 -16.30 -9.79
N ALA A 311 12.10 -15.99 -8.76
CA ALA A 311 10.85 -16.66 -8.43
C ALA A 311 9.76 -16.47 -9.49
N GLU A 312 9.68 -15.30 -10.12
CA GLU A 312 8.71 -15.01 -11.20
C GLU A 312 8.91 -15.89 -12.44
N ASN A 313 10.14 -16.39 -12.66
CA ASN A 313 10.46 -17.28 -13.78
C ASN A 313 10.18 -18.76 -13.49
N LEU A 314 9.77 -19.10 -12.27
CA LEU A 314 9.44 -20.48 -11.90
C LEU A 314 8.02 -20.83 -12.37
N GLN A 315 7.85 -22.04 -12.88
CA GLN A 315 6.52 -22.55 -13.23
C GLN A 315 5.62 -22.57 -11.99
N ASN A 316 4.44 -21.95 -12.09
CA ASN A 316 3.47 -21.94 -11.00
C ASN A 316 2.90 -23.35 -10.77
N LYS A 317 3.38 -24.00 -9.72
CA LYS A 317 2.96 -25.36 -9.29
C LYS A 317 2.01 -25.34 -8.11
N LEU A 318 1.63 -24.16 -7.59
CA LEU A 318 0.69 -24.05 -6.46
C LEU A 318 -0.70 -24.57 -6.85
N ASN A 319 -1.16 -24.26 -8.07
CA ASN A 319 -2.48 -24.67 -8.55
C ASN A 319 -2.61 -26.19 -8.76
N SER A 320 -1.50 -26.94 -8.85
CA SER A 320 -1.51 -28.41 -8.98
C SER A 320 -1.43 -29.14 -7.63
N ILE A 321 -1.28 -28.41 -6.52
CA ILE A 321 -1.40 -28.95 -5.17
C ILE A 321 -2.90 -28.97 -4.82
N ASN A 322 -3.62 -29.99 -5.30
CA ASN A 322 -4.99 -30.23 -4.83
C ASN A 322 -4.95 -30.52 -3.32
N GLU A 323 -5.51 -29.63 -2.51
CA GLU A 323 -5.62 -29.76 -1.04
C GLU A 323 -6.28 -31.08 -0.58
N LYS A 324 -6.96 -31.79 -1.47
CA LYS A 324 -7.70 -33.03 -1.19
C LYS A 324 -6.85 -34.20 -0.67
N ASN A 325 -5.53 -34.14 -0.71
CA ASN A 325 -4.66 -35.23 -0.22
C ASN A 325 -3.83 -34.89 1.03
N ILE A 326 -4.00 -33.71 1.64
CA ILE A 326 -3.34 -33.42 2.92
C ILE A 326 -4.36 -33.67 4.04
N ILE A 327 -4.60 -34.95 4.32
CA ILE A 327 -5.14 -35.34 5.62
C ILE A 327 -4.00 -35.10 6.62
N VAL A 328 -3.97 -33.92 7.25
CA VAL A 328 -3.22 -33.74 8.50
C VAL A 328 -4.04 -34.41 9.60
N GLU A 329 -4.08 -35.74 9.57
CA GLU A 329 -4.31 -36.46 10.82
C GLU A 329 -3.14 -36.05 11.72
N LYS A 330 -3.44 -35.34 12.81
CA LYS A 330 -2.49 -35.24 13.91
C LYS A 330 -2.04 -36.68 14.16
N PRO A 331 -0.73 -37.00 14.15
CA PRO A 331 -0.32 -38.33 14.53
C PRO A 331 -1.00 -38.61 15.86
N ASP A 332 -1.76 -39.70 15.93
CA ASP A 332 -2.43 -40.10 17.15
C ASP A 332 -1.40 -39.95 18.25
N LYS A 333 -1.68 -39.06 19.22
CA LYS A 333 -0.87 -38.98 20.43
C LYS A 333 -0.77 -40.42 20.87
N TYR A 334 0.46 -40.96 20.89
CA TYR A 334 0.76 -42.32 21.34
C TYR A 334 -0.23 -42.68 22.42
N ILE A 335 -1.23 -43.50 22.07
CA ILE A 335 -2.26 -43.92 23.00
C ILE A 335 -1.51 -44.85 23.93
N ASN A 336 -0.93 -44.28 24.98
CA ASN A 336 -0.59 -45.04 26.16
C ASN A 336 -1.94 -45.56 26.67
N SER A 337 -2.20 -46.83 26.38
CA SER A 337 -3.30 -47.62 26.87
C SER A 337 -3.20 -47.84 28.37
N TYR A 338 -3.25 -46.74 29.12
CA TYR A 338 -3.52 -46.72 30.56
C TYR A 338 -4.28 -45.43 30.82
N THR A 339 -5.60 -45.53 30.97
CA THR A 339 -6.41 -44.51 31.63
C THR A 339 -5.83 -44.27 33.03
N LYS A 340 -4.91 -43.31 33.15
CA LYS A 340 -4.51 -42.79 34.46
C LYS A 340 -5.63 -41.89 34.97
N PRO A 341 -6.16 -42.12 36.18
CA PRO A 341 -7.09 -41.19 36.78
C PRO A 341 -6.44 -39.80 36.90
N ASP A 342 -7.22 -38.75 36.63
CA ASP A 342 -6.75 -37.34 36.58
C ASP A 342 -6.15 -36.83 37.91
N LYS A 343 -6.24 -37.61 38.98
CA LYS A 343 -5.46 -37.44 40.21
C LYS A 343 -4.83 -38.76 40.63
N ILE A 344 -3.52 -38.74 40.90
CA ILE A 344 -2.77 -39.86 41.50
C ILE A 344 -3.04 -39.94 43.01
N SER A 345 -3.40 -38.81 43.64
CA SER A 345 -3.71 -38.73 45.07
C SER A 345 -5.21 -38.59 45.32
N ASN A 346 -5.71 -39.22 46.38
CA ASN A 346 -7.08 -39.03 46.85
C ASN A 346 -7.27 -37.76 47.68
N TYR A 347 -6.19 -37.05 48.05
CA TYR A 347 -6.23 -35.90 48.95
C TYR A 347 -5.97 -34.58 48.21
N ASN A 348 -6.61 -33.50 48.68
CA ASN A 348 -6.41 -32.17 48.11
C ASN A 348 -5.02 -31.65 48.45
N GLY A 349 -4.40 -30.96 47.49
CA GLY A 349 -3.04 -30.42 47.65
C GLY A 349 -1.92 -31.45 47.64
N VAL A 350 -2.21 -32.75 47.54
CA VAL A 350 -1.22 -33.82 47.58
C VAL A 350 -0.96 -34.39 46.18
N SER A 351 0.31 -34.57 45.82
CA SER A 351 0.71 -35.18 44.55
C SER A 351 2.03 -35.94 44.68
N TRP A 352 2.29 -36.90 43.78
CA TRP A 352 3.56 -37.62 43.76
C TRP A 352 4.64 -36.82 43.02
N CYS A 353 5.77 -36.53 43.67
CA CYS A 353 6.91 -35.86 43.04
C CYS A 353 7.92 -36.88 42.52
N ILE A 354 7.92 -37.14 41.20
CA ILE A 354 8.80 -38.11 40.54
C ILE A 354 10.28 -37.82 40.84
N ARG A 355 10.69 -36.54 40.79
CA ARG A 355 12.08 -36.12 41.02
C ARG A 355 12.60 -36.44 42.42
N GLN A 356 11.74 -36.38 43.45
CA GLN A 356 12.12 -36.62 44.84
C GLN A 356 11.72 -38.01 45.35
N ASN A 357 10.96 -38.77 44.55
CA ASN A 357 10.41 -40.07 44.92
C ASN A 357 9.64 -40.04 46.26
N LYS A 358 8.86 -38.97 46.47
CA LYS A 358 8.11 -38.66 47.70
C LYS A 358 6.77 -37.99 47.38
N TRP A 359 5.81 -38.08 48.28
CA TRP A 359 4.56 -37.31 48.25
C TRP A 359 4.85 -35.85 48.60
N VAL A 360 4.30 -34.90 47.84
CA VAL A 360 4.44 -33.47 48.12
C VAL A 360 3.08 -32.87 48.46
N SER A 361 3.06 -32.09 49.53
CA SER A 361 1.90 -31.31 49.94
C SER A 361 2.07 -29.85 49.54
N ARG A 362 1.06 -29.29 48.87
CA ARG A 362 1.06 -27.90 48.38
C ARG A 362 -0.29 -27.25 48.62
N LEU A 363 -0.27 -25.98 48.97
CA LEU A 363 -1.47 -25.18 49.13
C LEU A 363 -1.37 -23.96 48.21
N THR A 364 -2.38 -23.78 47.36
CA THR A 364 -2.44 -22.73 46.33
C THR A 364 -3.61 -21.80 46.59
N LYS A 365 -3.36 -20.49 46.61
CA LYS A 365 -4.38 -19.45 46.62
C LYS A 365 -3.93 -18.25 45.80
N ASP A 366 -4.83 -17.66 45.03
CA ASP A 366 -4.58 -16.46 44.21
C ASP A 366 -3.31 -16.58 43.36
N ASN A 367 -3.15 -17.72 42.68
CA ASN A 367 -1.99 -18.12 41.86
C ASN A 367 -0.63 -18.23 42.60
N ASN A 368 -0.60 -18.06 43.91
CA ASN A 368 0.58 -18.32 44.74
C ASN A 368 0.49 -19.72 45.36
N THR A 369 1.54 -20.52 45.17
CA THR A 369 1.60 -21.89 45.69
C THR A 369 2.73 -22.02 46.71
N VAL A 370 2.38 -22.45 47.93
CA VAL A 370 3.35 -22.78 48.98
C VAL A 370 3.51 -24.29 49.05
N VAL A 371 4.75 -24.76 49.09
CA VAL A 371 5.08 -26.17 49.32
C VAL A 371 5.23 -26.41 50.81
N LEU A 372 4.40 -27.28 51.38
CA LEU A 372 4.36 -27.56 52.81
C LEU A 372 5.41 -28.60 53.22
N GLY A 373 5.77 -29.51 52.31
CA GLY A 373 6.83 -30.48 52.55
C GLY A 373 6.79 -31.68 51.61
N TYR A 374 7.74 -32.59 51.82
CA TYR A 374 7.86 -33.86 51.12
C TYR A 374 7.83 -35.02 52.13
N TYR A 375 6.95 -35.98 51.89
CA TYR A 375 6.60 -37.03 52.83
C TYR A 375 6.73 -38.41 52.19
N LEU A 376 6.98 -39.43 53.01
CA LEU A 376 7.10 -40.80 52.55
C LEU A 376 5.73 -41.44 52.28
N SER A 377 4.71 -41.05 53.05
CA SER A 377 3.34 -41.51 52.85
C SER A 377 2.43 -40.41 52.31
N GLU A 378 1.39 -40.81 51.58
CA GLU A 378 0.37 -39.91 51.04
C GLU A 378 -0.45 -39.27 52.17
N LEU A 379 -0.71 -40.05 53.22
CA LEU A 379 -1.50 -39.64 54.38
C LEU A 379 -0.78 -38.54 55.18
N ASP A 380 0.53 -38.66 55.40
CA ASP A 380 1.31 -37.63 56.11
C ASP A 380 1.32 -36.30 55.35
N ALA A 381 1.38 -36.35 54.02
CA ALA A 381 1.27 -35.17 53.17
C ALA A 381 -0.12 -34.51 53.26
N ALA A 382 -1.18 -35.32 53.40
CA ALA A 382 -2.54 -34.85 53.56
C ALA A 382 -2.80 -34.26 54.95
N ILE A 383 -2.26 -34.87 56.01
CA ILE A 383 -2.28 -34.32 57.36
C ILE A 383 -1.61 -32.95 57.38
N ALA A 384 -0.42 -32.83 56.80
CA ALA A 384 0.28 -31.55 56.71
C ALA A 384 -0.49 -30.48 55.94
N TYR A 385 -1.25 -30.86 54.89
CA TYR A 385 -2.14 -29.94 54.19
C TYR A 385 -3.25 -29.44 55.12
N ASN A 386 -3.94 -30.36 55.81
CA ASN A 386 -5.07 -30.03 56.68
C ASN A 386 -4.63 -29.18 57.88
N ASP A 387 -3.50 -29.52 58.51
CA ASP A 387 -2.96 -28.77 59.65
C ASP A 387 -2.67 -27.31 59.27
N TYR A 388 -2.03 -27.12 58.11
CA TYR A 388 -1.71 -25.78 57.62
C TYR A 388 -2.95 -25.02 57.13
N ALA A 389 -3.91 -25.71 56.50
CA ALA A 389 -5.18 -25.12 56.10
C ALA A 389 -6.01 -24.67 57.32
N SER A 390 -6.08 -25.49 58.39
CA SER A 390 -6.76 -25.14 59.64
C SER A 390 -6.09 -23.95 60.31
N TYR A 391 -4.75 -23.96 60.39
CA TYR A 391 -3.99 -22.83 60.91
C TYR A 391 -4.31 -21.53 60.16
N LEU A 392 -4.33 -21.54 58.82
CA LEU A 392 -4.67 -20.35 58.03
C LEU A 392 -6.14 -19.93 58.19
N ASN A 393 -7.04 -20.89 58.35
CA ASN A 393 -8.46 -20.61 58.57
C ASN A 393 -8.71 -19.92 59.92
N GLU A 394 -8.02 -20.38 60.97
CA GLU A 394 -8.14 -19.84 62.34
C GLU A 394 -7.39 -18.53 62.54
N SER A 395 -6.21 -18.38 61.93
CA SER A 395 -5.33 -17.21 62.15
C SER A 395 -5.61 -16.02 61.24
N LEU A 396 -6.22 -16.23 60.07
CA LEU A 396 -6.36 -15.20 59.02
C LEU A 396 -7.79 -15.07 58.44
N GLU A 397 -8.79 -15.76 59.02
CA GLU A 397 -10.18 -15.83 58.52
C GLU A 397 -10.31 -16.22 57.03
N ILE A 398 -9.30 -16.92 56.49
CA ILE A 398 -9.33 -17.41 55.11
C ILE A 398 -10.16 -18.71 55.08
N LYS A 399 -10.94 -18.99 54.03
CA LYS A 399 -11.68 -20.25 53.91
C LYS A 399 -11.00 -21.22 52.94
N TYR A 400 -10.11 -22.06 53.45
CA TYR A 400 -9.65 -23.27 52.76
C TYR A 400 -10.57 -24.46 53.06
N ARG A 401 -10.72 -25.34 52.08
CA ARG A 401 -11.48 -26.60 52.19
C ARG A 401 -10.66 -27.71 52.82
#